data_AF-A0A0C2CDJ1-F1
#
_entry.id   AF-A0A0C2CDJ1-F1
#
_cell.length_a   1.000
_cell.length_b   1.000
_cell.length_c   1.000
_cell.angle_alpha   90.00
_cell.angle_beta   90.00
_cell.angle_gamma   90.00
#
_symmetry.space_group_name_H-M   'P 1'
#
loop_
_entity.id
_entity.type
_entity.pdbx_description
1 polymer ?
#
loop_
_entity_poly.entity_id
_entity_poly.type
_entity_poly.pdbx_seq_one_letter_code
_entity_poly.pdbx_strand_id
1 'polypeptide(L)'
;MEPVRWAKTDEIVASIVEDNSVVRLQCKAVGFPCPVYHWYKDEELMENANGCTVDVVRCKCSSELTFRCVVTNEIEDGHVYSEFYRKPGKEYSSRITSRTISLAPFVGEEYRCENCRNGNLESLREIMASMNNSSDEKAPVPPAPERDDEQLVAADKVALIISNCMYQHLPQLVTPHCDAETLATALQDLKYKTVTLADLTLAEMKFVIKEYKKLLGNGVYGTDEHIKGEMNGVFMKYLKTHLHQPVSVIQMINDTLRDIEGDEKVCDVQVPELRSTLTRPRSLTDPLVWDGHTVSFDHHTIHWRLMHELPNPVHVWFDELALTVTIWFDFCGHFTNKVYVFSSVGDLVDDTTEEFEDRRLSEKALSHIAYLSFPPELDASKERLVSDDDEGVSLCLLLSHLQRSKGELRCTILLRSTVDQEVVATREVGIGHVLITRIEMLK
;
A
#
# COMPACT_ATOMS: atom_id res chain seq x y z
N MET A 1 -4.89 -0.80 10.97
CA MET A 1 -4.98 -1.71 9.84
C MET A 1 -5.65 -1.01 8.66
N GLU A 2 -5.26 -1.31 7.43
CA GLU A 2 -6.09 -1.09 6.23
C GLU A 2 -6.84 -2.41 5.99
N PRO A 3 -8.17 -2.38 5.76
CA PRO A 3 -8.97 -3.59 5.65
C PRO A 3 -8.65 -4.22 4.30
N VAL A 4 -8.51 -5.55 4.28
CA VAL A 4 -8.22 -6.24 3.03
C VAL A 4 -9.29 -5.93 1.98
N ARG A 5 -8.86 -5.43 0.81
CA ARG A 5 -9.73 -5.11 -0.33
C ARG A 5 -9.09 -5.56 -1.64
N TRP A 6 -9.91 -5.99 -2.60
CA TRP A 6 -9.42 -6.45 -3.91
C TRP A 6 -8.72 -5.31 -4.67
N ALA A 7 -7.57 -5.62 -5.27
CA ALA A 7 -6.77 -4.68 -6.07
C ALA A 7 -7.29 -4.53 -7.52
N LYS A 8 -8.25 -5.37 -7.92
CA LYS A 8 -8.94 -5.36 -9.21
C LYS A 8 -10.42 -5.66 -8.99
N THR A 9 -11.26 -5.33 -9.98
CA THR A 9 -12.71 -5.63 -9.95
C THR A 9 -12.99 -7.13 -9.98
N ASP A 10 -12.17 -7.90 -10.70
CA ASP A 10 -12.24 -9.36 -10.76
C ASP A 10 -11.53 -9.96 -9.55
N GLU A 11 -12.31 -10.59 -8.66
CA GLU A 11 -11.89 -11.09 -7.35
C GLU A 11 -10.91 -12.27 -7.47
N ILE A 12 -11.19 -13.19 -8.41
CA ILE A 12 -10.26 -14.23 -8.88
C ILE A 12 -10.24 -14.18 -10.41
N VAL A 13 -9.05 -14.17 -11.00
CA VAL A 13 -8.81 -14.37 -12.43
C VAL A 13 -8.36 -15.80 -12.65
N ALA A 14 -9.08 -16.56 -13.48
CA ALA A 14 -8.70 -17.91 -13.89
C ALA A 14 -8.05 -17.89 -15.28
N SER A 15 -7.00 -18.68 -15.45
CA SER A 15 -6.25 -18.85 -16.70
C SER A 15 -5.82 -20.31 -16.87
N ILE A 16 -5.60 -20.74 -18.11
CA ILE A 16 -5.11 -22.09 -18.40
C ILE A 16 -3.65 -21.97 -18.81
N VAL A 17 -2.79 -22.78 -18.18
CA VAL A 17 -1.33 -22.75 -18.33
C VAL A 17 -0.78 -24.17 -18.58
N GLU A 18 0.54 -24.27 -18.77
CA GLU A 18 1.30 -25.54 -18.87
C GLU A 18 0.67 -26.55 -19.84
N ASP A 19 0.83 -26.29 -21.14
CA ASP A 19 0.33 -27.13 -22.25
C ASP A 19 -1.13 -27.58 -22.06
N ASN A 20 -1.99 -26.65 -21.66
CA ASN A 20 -3.43 -26.82 -21.53
C ASN A 20 -3.84 -27.80 -20.40
N SER A 21 -2.91 -28.14 -19.50
CA SER A 21 -3.04 -29.19 -18.47
C SER A 21 -3.26 -28.69 -17.04
N VAL A 22 -3.04 -27.39 -16.77
CA VAL A 22 -3.21 -26.77 -15.45
C VAL A 22 -4.12 -25.53 -15.55
N VAL A 23 -4.95 -25.32 -14.53
CA VAL A 23 -5.74 -24.09 -14.35
C VAL A 23 -5.13 -23.27 -13.22
N ARG A 24 -4.63 -22.08 -13.54
CA ARG A 24 -4.03 -21.10 -12.61
C ARG A 24 -5.06 -20.07 -12.19
N LEU A 25 -5.34 -20.01 -10.89
CA LEU A 25 -6.20 -19.03 -10.24
C LEU A 25 -5.34 -17.94 -9.59
N GLN A 26 -5.57 -16.67 -9.91
CA GLN A 26 -4.86 -15.53 -9.31
C GLN A 26 -5.84 -14.58 -8.61
N CYS A 27 -5.44 -14.08 -7.44
CA CYS A 27 -6.25 -13.24 -6.57
C CYS A 27 -5.33 -12.17 -5.94
N LYS A 28 -5.63 -10.87 -6.08
CA LYS A 28 -4.76 -9.79 -5.55
C LYS A 28 -5.55 -8.82 -4.68
N ALA A 29 -5.05 -8.57 -3.47
CA ALA A 29 -5.63 -7.68 -2.47
C ALA A 29 -4.57 -6.74 -1.88
N VAL A 30 -5.03 -5.60 -1.34
CA VAL A 30 -4.23 -4.64 -0.57
C VAL A 30 -4.79 -4.51 0.85
N GLY A 31 -3.92 -4.20 1.81
CA GLY A 31 -4.23 -4.12 3.23
C GLY A 31 -2.94 -3.96 4.06
N PHE A 32 -3.06 -3.54 5.32
CA PHE A 32 -1.91 -3.37 6.23
C PHE A 32 -2.26 -3.85 7.65
N PRO A 33 -1.52 -4.75 8.34
CA PRO A 33 -0.40 -5.59 7.87
C PRO A 33 -0.64 -6.27 6.53
N CYS A 34 0.45 -6.64 5.87
CA CYS A 34 0.43 -7.16 4.50
C CYS A 34 -0.57 -8.33 4.39
N PRO A 35 -1.41 -8.42 3.34
CA PRO A 35 -2.47 -9.42 3.29
C PRO A 35 -1.92 -10.85 3.18
N VAL A 36 -2.47 -11.74 4.00
CA VAL A 36 -2.20 -13.19 4.00
C VAL A 36 -3.34 -13.90 3.28
N TYR A 37 -3.00 -14.68 2.26
CA TYR A 37 -3.96 -15.40 1.43
C TYR A 37 -4.18 -16.80 2.00
N HIS A 38 -5.42 -17.27 1.98
CA HIS A 38 -5.84 -18.58 2.47
C HIS A 38 -6.80 -19.17 1.44
N TRP A 39 -6.31 -20.06 0.59
CA TRP A 39 -7.14 -20.66 -0.45
C TRP A 39 -7.93 -21.84 0.08
N TYR A 40 -9.20 -21.89 -0.31
CA TYR A 40 -10.11 -22.98 0.01
C TYR A 40 -10.54 -23.68 -1.27
N LYS A 41 -10.58 -25.00 -1.20
CA LYS A 41 -11.04 -25.94 -2.23
C LYS A 41 -12.22 -26.71 -1.64
N ASP A 42 -13.40 -26.57 -2.23
CA ASP A 42 -14.65 -27.16 -1.74
C ASP A 42 -14.89 -26.92 -0.24
N GLU A 43 -14.66 -25.66 0.16
CA GLU A 43 -14.73 -25.18 1.55
C GLU A 43 -13.67 -25.74 2.52
N GLU A 44 -12.78 -26.66 2.10
CA GLU A 44 -11.60 -27.12 2.86
C GLU A 44 -10.38 -26.20 2.64
N LEU A 45 -9.59 -25.93 3.68
CA LEU A 45 -8.41 -25.05 3.63
C LEU A 45 -7.19 -25.77 3.02
N MET A 46 -6.51 -25.10 2.09
CA MET A 46 -5.23 -25.57 1.52
C MET A 46 -4.04 -24.99 2.30
N GLU A 47 -3.55 -25.71 3.30
CA GLU A 47 -2.52 -25.23 4.27
C GLU A 47 -1.21 -24.70 3.64
N ASN A 48 -0.84 -25.20 2.45
CA ASN A 48 0.38 -24.80 1.73
C ASN A 48 0.14 -23.66 0.71
N ALA A 49 -1.10 -23.19 0.54
CA ALA A 49 -1.49 -22.24 -0.50
C ALA A 49 -1.70 -20.83 0.08
N ASN A 50 -0.59 -20.21 0.52
CA ASN A 50 -0.62 -18.96 1.28
C ASN A 50 -0.28 -17.70 0.44
N GLY A 51 -0.12 -17.88 -0.88
CA GLY A 51 0.22 -16.82 -1.84
C GLY A 51 -0.97 -16.32 -2.68
N CYS A 52 -0.71 -15.33 -3.53
CA CYS A 52 -1.72 -14.70 -4.40
C CYS A 52 -2.21 -15.59 -5.57
N THR A 53 -1.74 -16.83 -5.68
CA THR A 53 -1.99 -17.77 -6.79
C THR A 53 -2.12 -19.21 -6.32
N VAL A 54 -2.96 -20.00 -6.98
CA VAL A 54 -3.07 -21.46 -6.84
C VAL A 54 -3.23 -22.12 -8.21
N ASP A 55 -2.49 -23.21 -8.42
CA ASP A 55 -2.54 -24.04 -9.62
C ASP A 55 -3.25 -25.38 -9.36
N VAL A 56 -4.09 -25.79 -10.31
CA VAL A 56 -4.90 -27.00 -10.18
C VAL A 56 -4.83 -27.84 -11.46
N VAL A 57 -4.46 -29.13 -11.32
CA VAL A 57 -4.40 -30.09 -12.42
C VAL A 57 -5.78 -30.26 -13.06
N ARG A 58 -5.85 -30.06 -14.38
CA ARG A 58 -7.10 -30.00 -15.16
C ARG A 58 -7.63 -31.41 -15.48
N CYS A 59 -8.78 -31.74 -14.92
CA CYS A 59 -9.29 -33.11 -14.90
C CYS A 59 -10.78 -33.21 -14.52
N LYS A 60 -11.54 -34.21 -14.98
CA LYS A 60 -12.93 -34.46 -14.52
C LYS A 60 -13.06 -34.75 -13.00
N CYS A 61 -11.98 -35.13 -12.32
CA CYS A 61 -11.96 -35.15 -10.84
C CYS A 61 -11.73 -33.76 -10.21
N SER A 62 -11.31 -32.79 -11.02
CA SER A 62 -11.20 -31.38 -10.65
C SER A 62 -12.37 -30.51 -11.16
N SER A 63 -13.20 -30.96 -12.12
CA SER A 63 -14.28 -30.12 -12.70
C SER A 63 -15.39 -29.78 -11.72
N GLU A 64 -15.73 -30.72 -10.83
CA GLU A 64 -16.77 -30.49 -9.82
C GLU A 64 -16.22 -29.67 -8.63
N LEU A 65 -14.90 -29.48 -8.55
CA LEU A 65 -14.28 -28.66 -7.50
C LEU A 65 -14.60 -27.18 -7.69
N THR A 66 -14.61 -26.52 -6.56
CA THR A 66 -14.87 -25.10 -6.39
C THR A 66 -13.77 -24.48 -5.54
N PHE A 67 -13.39 -23.25 -5.85
CA PHE A 67 -12.30 -22.54 -5.17
C PHE A 67 -12.75 -21.16 -4.73
N ARG A 68 -12.32 -20.74 -3.54
CA ARG A 68 -12.43 -19.35 -3.10
C ARG A 68 -11.17 -18.95 -2.33
N CYS A 69 -10.70 -17.73 -2.55
CA CYS A 69 -9.62 -17.17 -1.76
C CYS A 69 -10.23 -16.40 -0.58
N VAL A 70 -9.77 -16.70 0.63
CA VAL A 70 -9.96 -15.82 1.78
C VAL A 70 -8.68 -15.04 1.94
N VAL A 71 -8.75 -13.72 1.88
CA VAL A 71 -7.61 -12.89 2.28
C VAL A 71 -7.92 -12.33 3.65
N THR A 72 -6.94 -12.41 4.54
CA THR A 72 -6.98 -11.81 5.87
C THR A 72 -5.80 -10.87 6.06
N ASN A 73 -5.91 -10.00 7.03
CA ASN A 73 -4.74 -9.54 7.78
C ASN A 73 -5.10 -9.48 9.27
N GLU A 74 -4.07 -9.50 10.12
CA GLU A 74 -4.19 -9.33 11.56
C GLU A 74 -2.99 -8.54 12.05
N ILE A 75 -3.20 -7.64 13.02
CA ILE A 75 -2.13 -7.04 13.81
C ILE A 75 -1.84 -7.98 14.97
N GLU A 76 -0.71 -8.68 14.91
CA GLU A 76 -0.22 -9.60 15.95
C GLU A 76 -0.10 -8.93 17.33
N ASP A 77 0.10 -9.71 18.39
CA ASP A 77 0.30 -9.15 19.73
C ASP A 77 1.78 -8.80 20.01
N GLY A 78 2.04 -7.85 20.90
CA GLY A 78 3.40 -7.44 21.28
C GLY A 78 4.24 -6.72 20.22
N HIS A 79 3.74 -6.54 18.99
CA HIS A 79 4.35 -5.67 17.99
C HIS A 79 4.27 -4.20 18.44
N VAL A 80 5.20 -3.34 17.98
CA VAL A 80 5.36 -1.95 18.49
C VAL A 80 4.05 -1.15 18.50
N TYR A 81 3.17 -1.42 17.54
CA TYR A 81 1.87 -0.75 17.41
C TYR A 81 0.71 -1.44 18.14
N SER A 82 0.82 -2.73 18.47
CA SER A 82 -0.30 -3.61 18.83
C SER A 82 -1.15 -3.11 20.00
N GLU A 83 -0.56 -2.45 21.00
CA GLU A 83 -1.26 -1.86 22.14
C GLU A 83 -2.31 -0.79 21.76
N PHE A 84 -2.22 -0.20 20.56
CA PHE A 84 -3.25 0.71 20.05
C PHE A 84 -4.38 -0.01 19.31
N TYR A 85 -4.03 -1.05 18.56
CA TYR A 85 -4.94 -1.76 17.64
C TYR A 85 -5.78 -2.79 18.37
N ARG A 86 -5.18 -3.58 19.26
CA ARG A 86 -5.87 -4.59 20.08
C ARG A 86 -6.66 -4.01 21.26
N LYS A 87 -6.96 -2.70 21.26
CA LYS A 87 -7.74 -2.05 22.34
C LYS A 87 -9.17 -2.61 22.41
N PRO A 88 -9.78 -2.72 23.60
CA PRO A 88 -11.11 -3.29 23.77
C PRO A 88 -12.15 -2.68 22.83
N GLY A 89 -12.74 -3.51 21.97
CA GLY A 89 -13.77 -3.09 21.02
C GLY A 89 -13.28 -2.39 19.75
N LYS A 90 -12.00 -2.49 19.40
CA LYS A 90 -11.46 -2.15 18.06
C LYS A 90 -11.30 -3.40 17.19
N GLU A 91 -11.37 -3.20 15.87
CA GLU A 91 -11.11 -4.25 14.87
C GLU A 91 -9.62 -4.26 14.48
N TYR A 92 -8.92 -5.33 14.85
CA TYR A 92 -7.47 -5.52 14.60
C TYR A 92 -7.14 -6.67 13.65
N SER A 93 -8.17 -7.39 13.18
CA SER A 93 -8.12 -8.31 12.06
C SER A 93 -9.20 -7.96 11.04
N SER A 94 -8.96 -8.26 9.77
CA SER A 94 -9.92 -8.06 8.69
C SER A 94 -9.88 -9.25 7.73
N ARG A 95 -10.99 -9.50 7.06
CA ARG A 95 -11.20 -10.67 6.21
C ARG A 95 -12.13 -10.34 5.05
N ILE A 96 -11.65 -10.60 3.84
CA ILE A 96 -12.50 -10.72 2.64
C ILE A 96 -12.48 -12.16 2.16
N THR A 97 -13.58 -12.58 1.55
CA THR A 97 -13.72 -13.89 0.92
C THR A 97 -14.19 -13.63 -0.51
N SER A 98 -13.50 -14.20 -1.49
CA SER A 98 -13.91 -14.07 -2.89
C SER A 98 -15.21 -14.83 -3.11
N ARG A 99 -15.90 -14.50 -4.21
CA ARG A 99 -16.84 -15.45 -4.82
C ARG A 99 -16.15 -16.78 -5.08
N THR A 100 -16.93 -17.84 -4.95
CA THR A 100 -16.53 -19.20 -5.30
C THR A 100 -16.52 -19.37 -6.82
N ILE A 101 -15.38 -19.73 -7.39
CA ILE A 101 -15.21 -20.07 -8.80
C ILE A 101 -15.23 -21.60 -8.97
N SER A 102 -16.05 -22.12 -9.88
CA SER A 102 -16.03 -23.55 -10.24
C SER A 102 -15.01 -23.79 -11.35
N LEU A 103 -14.32 -24.93 -11.31
CA LEU A 103 -13.44 -25.35 -12.40
C LEU A 103 -14.17 -26.00 -13.58
N ALA A 104 -15.47 -26.29 -13.48
CA ALA A 104 -16.25 -26.92 -14.55
C ALA A 104 -16.14 -26.22 -15.92
N PRO A 105 -16.18 -24.86 -16.04
CA PRO A 105 -16.02 -24.19 -17.32
C PRO A 105 -14.61 -24.31 -17.92
N PHE A 106 -13.63 -24.65 -17.08
CA PHE A 106 -12.22 -24.72 -17.44
C PHE A 106 -11.74 -26.14 -17.74
N VAL A 107 -12.54 -27.18 -17.48
CA VAL A 107 -12.17 -28.60 -17.63
C VAL A 107 -12.99 -29.30 -18.73
N GLY A 108 -12.30 -30.00 -19.65
CA GLY A 108 -12.94 -30.88 -20.64
C GLY A 108 -13.30 -32.27 -20.09
N GLU A 109 -14.36 -32.89 -20.62
CA GLU A 109 -14.88 -34.19 -20.15
C GLU A 109 -13.91 -35.38 -20.30
N GLU A 110 -12.94 -35.26 -21.19
CA GLU A 110 -12.00 -36.32 -21.60
C GLU A 110 -10.85 -36.56 -20.61
N TYR A 111 -10.49 -35.57 -19.80
CA TYR A 111 -9.35 -35.66 -18.87
C TYR A 111 -9.74 -36.37 -17.56
N ARG A 112 -8.95 -37.35 -17.09
CA ARG A 112 -9.24 -38.11 -15.85
C ARG A 112 -7.98 -38.45 -15.04
N CYS A 113 -8.06 -38.31 -13.72
CA CYS A 113 -7.02 -38.64 -12.76
C CYS A 113 -7.22 -40.07 -12.22
N GLU A 114 -6.15 -40.67 -11.68
CA GLU A 114 -6.15 -42.10 -11.35
C GLU A 114 -7.14 -42.47 -10.24
N ASN A 115 -7.27 -41.64 -9.19
CA ASN A 115 -8.15 -41.93 -8.04
C ASN A 115 -9.64 -41.98 -8.40
N CYS A 116 -10.14 -41.12 -9.30
CA CYS A 116 -11.56 -41.10 -9.69
C CYS A 116 -11.96 -42.21 -10.67
N ARG A 117 -11.14 -43.25 -10.82
CA ARG A 117 -11.59 -44.54 -11.34
C ARG A 117 -12.28 -45.42 -10.27
N ASN A 118 -12.19 -45.09 -8.97
CA ASN A 118 -12.35 -46.09 -7.90
C ASN A 118 -13.50 -45.93 -6.87
N GLY A 119 -14.25 -44.80 -6.78
CA GLY A 119 -15.19 -44.58 -5.65
C GLY A 119 -16.53 -43.94 -6.02
N ASN A 120 -17.60 -44.74 -6.18
CA ASN A 120 -18.89 -44.27 -6.72
C ASN A 120 -20.11 -45.00 -6.10
N LEU A 121 -20.29 -44.98 -4.77
CA LEU A 121 -21.21 -45.91 -4.08
C LEU A 121 -22.21 -45.32 -3.06
N GLU A 122 -22.01 -44.13 -2.48
CA GLU A 122 -22.73 -43.76 -1.24
C GLU A 122 -23.83 -42.68 -1.37
N SER A 123 -23.81 -41.83 -2.42
CA SER A 123 -24.55 -40.56 -2.53
C SER A 123 -26.09 -40.65 -2.70
N LEU A 124 -26.72 -41.78 -2.38
CA LEU A 124 -28.09 -42.13 -2.84
C LEU A 124 -29.22 -41.87 -1.81
N ARG A 125 -28.98 -41.09 -0.74
CA ARG A 125 -29.81 -41.13 0.48
C ARG A 125 -30.53 -39.84 0.95
N GLU A 126 -30.14 -38.63 0.54
CA GLU A 126 -30.53 -37.40 1.28
C GLU A 126 -31.60 -36.50 0.63
N ILE A 127 -32.27 -36.94 -0.43
CA ILE A 127 -33.11 -36.11 -1.32
C ILE A 127 -34.50 -35.66 -0.72
N MET A 128 -34.78 -35.83 0.59
CA MET A 128 -36.17 -35.86 1.12
C MET A 128 -36.55 -34.83 2.23
N ALA A 129 -36.37 -33.51 2.03
CA ALA A 129 -36.94 -32.47 2.93
C ALA A 129 -37.28 -31.10 2.24
N SER A 130 -38.40 -30.46 2.62
CA SER A 130 -39.05 -29.25 2.01
C SER A 130 -38.64 -27.89 2.63
N MET A 131 -38.62 -26.70 2.00
CA MET A 131 -39.44 -26.01 0.94
C MET A 131 -40.75 -25.30 1.39
N ASN A 132 -40.82 -23.95 1.30
CA ASN A 132 -41.95 -23.11 0.76
C ASN A 132 -41.91 -21.59 1.13
N ASN A 133 -42.01 -20.71 0.11
CA ASN A 133 -42.72 -19.40 -0.12
C ASN A 133 -42.99 -18.36 1.02
N SER A 134 -43.25 -17.04 0.84
CA SER A 134 -43.72 -16.20 -0.31
C SER A 134 -43.24 -14.70 -0.26
N SER A 135 -43.85 -13.77 -1.03
CA SER A 135 -43.35 -12.41 -1.45
C SER A 135 -44.34 -11.22 -1.31
N ASP A 136 -43.90 -9.95 -1.48
CA ASP A 136 -44.77 -8.75 -1.75
C ASP A 136 -44.02 -7.49 -2.32
N GLU A 137 -44.73 -6.49 -2.87
CA GLU A 137 -44.20 -5.29 -3.62
C GLU A 137 -44.47 -3.88 -2.99
N LYS A 138 -43.95 -2.76 -3.57
CA LYS A 138 -44.13 -1.36 -3.09
C LYS A 138 -44.03 -0.25 -4.17
N ALA A 139 -44.59 0.94 -3.91
CA ALA A 139 -44.79 2.08 -4.84
C ALA A 139 -43.91 3.35 -4.54
N PRO A 140 -43.79 4.35 -5.48
CA PRO A 140 -42.76 5.42 -5.47
C PRO A 140 -43.17 6.81 -4.89
N VAL A 141 -42.22 7.76 -4.89
CA VAL A 141 -42.23 9.07 -4.15
C VAL A 141 -41.79 10.24 -5.07
N PRO A 142 -42.31 11.49 -4.91
CA PRO A 142 -41.94 12.67 -5.73
C PRO A 142 -40.71 13.47 -5.23
N PRO A 143 -40.11 14.34 -6.07
CA PRO A 143 -38.87 15.09 -5.78
C PRO A 143 -39.06 16.46 -5.08
N ALA A 144 -37.94 17.07 -4.65
CA ALA A 144 -37.85 18.34 -3.92
C ALA A 144 -37.19 19.47 -4.76
N PRO A 145 -37.34 20.77 -4.38
CA PRO A 145 -36.93 21.91 -5.21
C PRO A 145 -35.47 22.35 -5.05
N GLU A 146 -34.96 23.03 -6.08
CA GLU A 146 -33.58 23.51 -6.23
C GLU A 146 -33.27 24.77 -5.39
N ARG A 147 -31.98 25.06 -5.20
CA ARG A 147 -31.46 26.31 -4.62
C ARG A 147 -30.35 26.88 -5.50
N ASP A 148 -30.31 28.21 -5.55
CA ASP A 148 -29.34 29.00 -6.32
C ASP A 148 -28.13 29.34 -5.40
N ASP A 149 -27.04 28.58 -5.53
CA ASP A 149 -25.80 28.74 -4.77
C ASP A 149 -24.61 28.83 -5.75
N GLU A 150 -23.82 29.91 -5.68
CA GLU A 150 -22.58 30.05 -6.46
C GLU A 150 -21.60 28.92 -6.10
N GLN A 151 -21.33 28.02 -7.06
CA GLN A 151 -20.39 26.92 -6.86
C GLN A 151 -18.98 27.45 -6.54
N LEU A 152 -18.45 27.06 -5.39
CA LEU A 152 -17.12 27.46 -4.93
C LEU A 152 -16.03 26.68 -5.67
N VAL A 153 -14.94 27.36 -6.02
CA VAL A 153 -13.81 26.77 -6.76
C VAL A 153 -12.48 27.00 -6.04
N ALA A 154 -11.51 26.10 -6.26
CA ALA A 154 -10.15 26.20 -5.76
C ALA A 154 -9.14 26.42 -6.91
N ALA A 155 -8.23 27.39 -6.77
CA ALA A 155 -7.21 27.69 -7.79
C ALA A 155 -6.02 26.72 -7.75
N ASP A 156 -5.70 26.19 -6.56
CA ASP A 156 -4.80 25.06 -6.37
C ASP A 156 -5.22 24.29 -5.11
N LYS A 157 -4.76 23.03 -5.02
CA LYS A 157 -4.99 22.12 -3.89
C LYS A 157 -3.64 21.55 -3.48
N VAL A 158 -3.12 21.99 -2.34
CA VAL A 158 -1.84 21.52 -1.75
C VAL A 158 -2.07 21.17 -0.27
N ALA A 159 -1.35 20.18 0.25
CA ALA A 159 -1.43 19.80 1.66
C ALA A 159 -0.05 19.37 2.19
N LEU A 160 0.28 19.77 3.42
CA LEU A 160 1.46 19.32 4.15
C LEU A 160 1.02 18.46 5.33
N ILE A 161 1.56 17.25 5.40
CA ILE A 161 1.23 16.24 6.39
C ILE A 161 2.50 15.90 7.16
N ILE A 162 2.49 16.09 8.49
CA ILE A 162 3.63 15.78 9.37
C ILE A 162 3.18 14.81 10.46
N SER A 163 3.85 13.66 10.54
CA SER A 163 3.54 12.59 11.49
C SER A 163 4.76 12.15 12.28
N ASN A 164 4.76 12.46 13.57
CA ASN A 164 5.83 12.08 14.48
C ASN A 164 5.39 10.90 15.35
N CYS A 165 6.08 9.77 15.20
CA CYS A 165 5.95 8.59 16.06
C CYS A 165 7.14 8.51 17.03
N MET A 166 8.35 8.79 16.54
CA MET A 166 9.61 8.53 17.24
C MET A 166 10.08 9.73 18.09
N TYR A 167 9.54 9.87 19.30
CA TYR A 167 9.97 10.89 20.25
C TYR A 167 11.14 10.42 21.12
N GLN A 168 12.15 11.29 21.31
CA GLN A 168 13.34 10.98 22.11
C GLN A 168 13.12 10.99 23.63
N HIS A 169 12.09 11.71 24.11
CA HIS A 169 11.85 12.00 25.53
C HIS A 169 10.37 11.81 25.95
N LEU A 170 9.55 11.21 25.08
CA LEU A 170 8.14 10.91 25.30
C LEU A 170 7.87 9.48 24.80
N PRO A 171 6.77 8.82 25.23
CA PRO A 171 6.35 7.56 24.64
C PRO A 171 6.22 7.65 23.12
N GLN A 172 6.57 6.56 22.42
CA GLN A 172 6.38 6.48 20.98
C GLN A 172 4.88 6.45 20.65
N LEU A 173 4.50 7.16 19.59
CA LEU A 173 3.14 7.10 19.04
C LEU A 173 3.11 6.11 17.88
N VAL A 174 1.96 5.46 17.66
CA VAL A 174 1.88 4.26 16.81
C VAL A 174 0.80 4.31 15.73
N THR A 175 0.02 5.38 15.68
CA THR A 175 -0.83 5.72 14.53
C THR A 175 -0.31 6.87 13.66
N PRO A 176 0.47 7.87 14.10
CA PRO A 176 0.69 9.07 13.27
C PRO A 176 1.19 8.79 11.85
N HIS A 177 2.09 7.82 11.62
CA HIS A 177 2.48 7.46 10.24
C HIS A 177 1.31 6.91 9.43
N CYS A 178 0.49 6.07 10.06
CA CYS A 178 -0.65 5.41 9.45
C CYS A 178 -1.83 6.38 9.25
N ASP A 179 -2.01 7.34 10.17
CA ASP A 179 -2.83 8.54 9.99
C ASP A 179 -2.33 9.35 8.79
N ALA A 180 -1.02 9.57 8.64
CA ALA A 180 -0.45 10.36 7.54
C ALA A 180 -0.50 9.67 6.16
N GLU A 181 -0.26 8.36 6.13
CA GLU A 181 -0.42 7.52 4.93
C GLU A 181 -1.88 7.37 4.54
N THR A 182 -2.79 7.25 5.54
CA THR A 182 -4.23 7.46 5.38
C THR A 182 -4.40 8.80 4.68
N LEU A 183 -4.25 9.91 5.41
CA LEU A 183 -4.43 11.32 5.01
C LEU A 183 -4.17 11.63 3.53
N ALA A 184 -3.00 11.21 3.04
CA ALA A 184 -2.52 11.56 1.72
C ALA A 184 -3.36 10.96 0.58
N THR A 185 -3.98 9.80 0.79
CA THR A 185 -4.61 8.97 -0.25
C THR A 185 -5.78 9.71 -0.92
N ALA A 186 -6.82 10.03 -0.16
CA ALA A 186 -7.98 10.75 -0.66
C ALA A 186 -7.75 12.25 -0.81
N LEU A 187 -6.75 12.82 -0.13
CA LEU A 187 -6.28 14.13 -0.53
C LEU A 187 -5.87 14.07 -2.02
N GLN A 188 -5.10 13.07 -2.45
CA GLN A 188 -4.77 12.87 -3.87
C GLN A 188 -5.99 12.49 -4.73
N ASP A 189 -6.97 11.73 -4.22
CA ASP A 189 -8.24 11.48 -4.94
C ASP A 189 -9.06 12.77 -5.15
N LEU A 190 -9.10 13.66 -4.17
CA LEU A 190 -9.69 15.01 -4.24
C LEU A 190 -8.78 16.03 -4.98
N LYS A 191 -7.68 15.54 -5.56
CA LYS A 191 -6.70 16.23 -6.41
C LYS A 191 -5.81 17.25 -5.69
N TYR A 192 -5.50 17.00 -4.42
CA TYR A 192 -4.45 17.69 -3.67
C TYR A 192 -3.06 17.15 -3.96
N LYS A 193 -2.10 18.07 -4.10
CA LYS A 193 -0.65 17.83 -4.11
C LYS A 193 -0.18 17.69 -2.66
N THR A 194 -0.09 16.46 -2.16
CA THR A 194 0.27 16.18 -0.75
C THR A 194 1.78 16.07 -0.55
N VAL A 195 2.30 16.49 0.60
CA VAL A 195 3.68 16.25 1.02
C VAL A 195 3.66 15.61 2.39
N THR A 196 3.95 14.31 2.45
CA THR A 196 3.84 13.50 3.67
C THR A 196 5.21 13.24 4.27
N LEU A 197 5.39 13.57 5.56
CA LEU A 197 6.68 13.55 6.23
C LEU A 197 6.59 12.91 7.62
N ALA A 198 7.47 11.93 7.86
CA ALA A 198 7.57 11.22 9.12
C ALA A 198 8.72 11.71 10.00
N ASP A 199 8.52 11.69 11.32
CA ASP A 199 9.56 11.77 12.37
C ASP A 199 10.49 13.00 12.25
N LEU A 200 9.88 14.17 12.14
CA LEU A 200 10.58 15.46 12.04
C LEU A 200 10.89 16.07 13.41
N THR A 201 12.13 16.50 13.61
CA THR A 201 12.52 17.38 14.72
C THR A 201 11.91 18.78 14.59
N LEU A 202 11.91 19.55 15.68
CA LEU A 202 11.44 20.93 15.70
C LEU A 202 12.15 21.85 14.67
N ALA A 203 13.40 21.54 14.29
CA ALA A 203 14.12 22.29 13.27
C ALA A 203 13.59 21.96 11.87
N GLU A 204 13.47 20.67 11.54
CA GLU A 204 12.92 20.17 10.27
C GLU A 204 11.46 20.64 10.09
N MET A 205 10.61 20.52 11.12
CA MET A 205 9.23 21.04 11.09
C MET A 205 9.18 22.54 10.78
N LYS A 206 10.01 23.37 11.43
CA LYS A 206 10.05 24.82 11.20
C LYS A 206 10.50 25.16 9.77
N PHE A 207 11.46 24.42 9.23
CA PHE A 207 11.90 24.59 7.84
C PHE A 207 10.78 24.20 6.86
N VAL A 208 10.21 23.00 7.00
CA VAL A 208 9.15 22.49 6.11
C VAL A 208 7.92 23.41 6.12
N ILE A 209 7.49 23.91 7.28
CA ILE A 209 6.37 24.85 7.39
C ILE A 209 6.70 26.22 6.74
N LYS A 210 7.96 26.67 6.78
CA LYS A 210 8.41 27.89 6.08
C LYS A 210 8.39 27.71 4.57
N GLU A 211 8.79 26.56 4.05
CA GLU A 211 8.81 26.28 2.61
C GLU A 211 7.40 26.02 2.07
N TYR A 212 6.57 25.23 2.77
CA TYR A 212 5.15 25.03 2.42
C TYR A 212 4.37 26.36 2.35
N LYS A 213 4.66 27.32 3.25
CA LYS A 213 4.08 28.67 3.19
C LYS A 213 4.41 29.45 1.91
N LYS A 214 5.41 29.06 1.11
CA LYS A 214 5.68 29.64 -0.21
C LYS A 214 4.73 29.10 -1.30
N LEU A 215 4.16 27.91 -1.09
CA LEU A 215 3.18 27.27 -1.97
C LEU A 215 1.74 27.77 -1.69
N LEU A 216 1.53 28.46 -0.58
CA LEU A 216 0.24 29.03 -0.19
C LEU A 216 -0.01 30.38 -0.90
N GLY A 217 -0.58 30.29 -2.10
CA GLY A 217 -1.26 31.43 -2.74
C GLY A 217 -2.55 31.83 -1.99
N ASN A 218 -3.20 32.90 -2.45
CA ASN A 218 -4.50 33.32 -1.89
C ASN A 218 -5.59 32.25 -2.15
N GLY A 219 -6.10 31.63 -1.08
CA GLY A 219 -7.29 30.77 -1.15
C GLY A 219 -7.03 29.25 -1.22
N VAL A 220 -6.20 28.72 -0.32
CA VAL A 220 -5.84 27.29 -0.22
C VAL A 220 -6.43 26.63 1.04
N TYR A 221 -6.77 25.34 0.96
CA TYR A 221 -7.41 24.49 1.98
C TYR A 221 -6.70 23.11 2.07
N GLY A 222 -7.17 22.16 2.90
CA GLY A 222 -6.81 20.73 2.81
C GLY A 222 -7.07 19.86 4.06
N THR A 223 -7.61 18.64 3.86
CA THR A 223 -7.68 17.44 4.77
C THR A 223 -8.15 16.17 3.96
N ASP A 224 -8.14 14.86 4.33
CA ASP A 224 -7.38 13.96 5.26
C ASP A 224 -7.81 12.41 5.23
N GLU A 225 -8.02 11.68 4.11
CA GLU A 225 -8.50 10.23 4.08
C GLU A 225 -7.50 9.31 3.36
N HIS A 226 -7.35 7.96 3.52
CA HIS A 226 -8.31 6.82 3.48
C HIS A 226 -7.61 5.46 3.92
N ILE A 227 -8.19 4.42 4.55
CA ILE A 227 -9.47 4.26 5.28
C ILE A 227 -9.37 3.48 6.64
N LYS A 228 -9.59 2.15 6.79
CA LYS A 228 -10.15 1.53 8.06
C LYS A 228 -9.67 0.14 8.53
N GLY A 229 -9.10 0.11 9.74
CA GLY A 229 -8.86 -1.04 10.63
C GLY A 229 -8.27 -0.50 11.94
N GLU A 230 -8.86 0.63 12.33
CA GLU A 230 -8.30 1.70 13.16
C GLU A 230 -6.79 1.95 13.03
N MET A 231 -6.28 2.17 11.79
CA MET A 231 -4.94 2.75 11.48
C MET A 231 -4.68 4.13 12.12
N ASN A 232 -5.59 4.59 12.97
CA ASN A 232 -5.91 5.99 13.05
C ASN A 232 -6.16 6.44 14.48
N GLY A 233 -5.69 7.65 14.79
CA GLY A 233 -6.13 8.40 15.96
C GLY A 233 -7.65 8.51 15.98
N VAL A 234 -8.23 8.64 17.18
CA VAL A 234 -9.70 8.59 17.37
C VAL A 234 -10.44 9.61 16.49
N PHE A 235 -9.95 10.85 16.38
CA PHE A 235 -10.47 11.84 15.42
C PHE A 235 -10.50 11.32 13.96
N MET A 236 -9.40 10.74 13.51
CA MET A 236 -9.20 10.27 12.14
C MET A 236 -9.96 8.98 11.82
N LYS A 237 -10.42 8.25 12.84
CA LYS A 237 -11.41 7.16 12.69
C LYS A 237 -12.73 7.65 12.10
N TYR A 238 -13.16 8.87 12.42
CA TYR A 238 -14.46 9.41 11.97
C TYR A 238 -14.31 10.47 10.88
N LEU A 239 -13.25 11.30 10.91
CA LEU A 239 -13.04 12.32 9.88
C LEU A 239 -13.14 11.72 8.47
N LYS A 240 -12.57 10.52 8.33
CA LYS A 240 -12.55 9.79 7.08
C LYS A 240 -13.90 9.56 6.41
N THR A 241 -14.96 9.27 7.16
CA THR A 241 -16.28 9.02 6.56
C THR A 241 -16.91 10.27 5.93
N HIS A 242 -16.32 11.45 6.11
CA HIS A 242 -16.89 12.75 5.70
C HIS A 242 -16.11 13.50 4.62
N LEU A 243 -14.82 13.23 4.41
CA LEU A 243 -13.96 14.07 3.54
C LEU A 243 -14.32 14.04 2.05
N HIS A 244 -14.79 12.89 1.57
CA HIS A 244 -15.31 12.72 0.21
C HIS A 244 -16.73 13.29 0.02
N GLN A 245 -17.41 13.72 1.07
CA GLN A 245 -18.77 14.24 0.97
C GLN A 245 -18.76 15.68 0.42
N PRO A 246 -19.69 16.05 -0.48
CA PRO A 246 -19.78 17.40 -1.06
C PRO A 246 -20.44 18.39 -0.08
N VAL A 247 -19.90 18.49 1.12
CA VAL A 247 -20.35 19.35 2.21
C VAL A 247 -19.25 20.33 2.59
N SER A 248 -19.59 21.43 3.28
CA SER A 248 -18.58 22.38 3.74
C SER A 248 -17.64 21.76 4.79
N VAL A 249 -16.40 22.24 4.86
CA VAL A 249 -15.40 21.80 5.88
C VAL A 249 -15.93 21.99 7.31
N ILE A 250 -16.75 23.02 7.57
CA ILE A 250 -17.42 23.21 8.86
C ILE A 250 -18.41 22.07 9.13
N GLN A 251 -19.24 21.71 8.15
CA GLN A 251 -20.23 20.65 8.27
C GLN A 251 -19.55 19.29 8.47
N MET A 252 -18.60 18.97 7.61
CA MET A 252 -17.75 17.77 7.65
C MET A 252 -17.08 17.56 9.03
N ILE A 253 -16.52 18.62 9.63
CA ILE A 253 -15.95 18.53 10.98
C ILE A 253 -17.06 18.37 12.02
N ASN A 254 -18.17 19.10 11.95
CA ASN A 254 -19.31 18.91 12.87
C ASN A 254 -19.91 17.50 12.79
N ASP A 255 -19.92 16.87 11.62
CA ASP A 255 -20.36 15.48 11.42
C ASP A 255 -19.38 14.52 12.10
N THR A 256 -18.08 14.72 11.83
CA THR A 256 -16.98 14.03 12.53
C THR A 256 -17.07 14.14 14.06
N LEU A 257 -17.43 15.33 14.59
CA LEU A 257 -17.52 15.54 16.04
C LEU A 257 -18.72 14.78 16.62
N ARG A 258 -19.87 14.80 15.95
CA ARG A 258 -21.07 14.07 16.39
C ARG A 258 -20.88 12.56 16.35
N ASP A 259 -20.11 12.05 15.39
CA ASP A 259 -19.77 10.62 15.34
C ASP A 259 -18.78 10.22 16.46
N ILE A 260 -17.92 11.13 16.93
CA ILE A 260 -17.09 10.93 18.14
C ILE A 260 -17.94 10.96 19.41
N GLU A 261 -18.85 11.93 19.54
CA GLU A 261 -19.81 12.04 20.65
C GLU A 261 -20.73 10.81 20.75
N GLY A 262 -21.03 10.16 19.62
CA GLY A 262 -21.89 8.98 19.52
C GLY A 262 -21.23 7.62 19.82
N ASP A 263 -19.90 7.51 19.90
CA ASP A 263 -19.22 6.26 20.26
C ASP A 263 -18.84 6.24 21.75
N GLU A 264 -19.59 5.45 22.51
CA GLU A 264 -19.47 5.22 23.96
C GLU A 264 -18.06 4.83 24.43
N LYS A 265 -17.16 4.39 23.53
CA LYS A 265 -15.77 4.02 23.87
C LYS A 265 -14.82 5.21 23.90
N VAL A 266 -15.21 6.37 23.34
CA VAL A 266 -14.29 7.51 23.10
C VAL A 266 -14.85 8.89 23.40
N CYS A 267 -16.17 9.05 23.54
CA CYS A 267 -16.82 10.33 23.85
C CYS A 267 -16.23 11.04 25.09
N ASP A 268 -15.95 10.28 26.17
CA ASP A 268 -15.32 10.78 27.40
C ASP A 268 -13.78 10.93 27.30
N VAL A 269 -13.16 10.47 26.21
CA VAL A 269 -11.70 10.36 26.04
C VAL A 269 -11.14 11.43 25.09
N GLN A 270 -11.90 11.81 24.06
CA GLN A 270 -11.52 12.88 23.13
C GLN A 270 -12.63 13.92 23.00
N VAL A 271 -12.41 15.09 23.60
CA VAL A 271 -13.22 16.30 23.38
C VAL A 271 -12.60 17.10 22.21
N PRO A 272 -13.24 17.18 21.03
CA PRO A 272 -12.71 17.93 19.90
C PRO A 272 -13.15 19.41 19.97
N GLU A 273 -12.35 20.33 19.43
CA GLU A 273 -12.71 21.76 19.35
C GLU A 273 -12.66 22.26 17.90
N LEU A 274 -13.80 22.68 17.35
CA LEU A 274 -13.86 23.41 16.09
C LEU A 274 -13.78 24.92 16.32
N ARG A 275 -12.72 25.55 15.79
CA ARG A 275 -12.64 27.01 15.60
C ARG A 275 -12.56 27.30 14.11
N SER A 276 -13.45 28.16 13.61
CA SER A 276 -13.50 28.54 12.20
C SER A 276 -13.68 30.05 12.03
N THR A 277 -13.04 30.60 11.00
CA THR A 277 -13.21 31.96 10.50
C THR A 277 -13.69 31.99 9.04
N LEU A 278 -14.15 30.84 8.51
CA LEU A 278 -14.59 30.73 7.13
C LEU A 278 -15.94 31.43 6.91
N THR A 279 -15.98 32.32 5.92
CA THR A 279 -17.15 33.15 5.58
C THR A 279 -17.98 32.61 4.41
N ARG A 280 -17.52 31.58 3.70
CA ARG A 280 -18.24 30.84 2.65
C ARG A 280 -18.18 29.33 2.92
N PRO A 281 -19.19 28.54 2.53
CA PRO A 281 -19.30 27.09 2.83
C PRO A 281 -18.36 26.21 1.98
N ARG A 282 -17.07 26.53 1.98
CA ARG A 282 -15.98 25.84 1.27
C ARG A 282 -15.95 24.34 1.53
N SER A 283 -15.83 23.52 0.50
CA SER A 283 -15.62 22.07 0.57
C SER A 283 -14.21 21.68 0.14
N LEU A 284 -13.77 20.48 0.54
CA LEU A 284 -12.61 19.81 -0.05
C LEU A 284 -12.89 19.34 -1.47
N THR A 285 -14.17 19.10 -1.78
CA THR A 285 -14.64 18.74 -3.12
C THR A 285 -14.87 19.96 -4.03
N ASP A 286 -14.55 21.19 -3.58
CA ASP A 286 -14.57 22.40 -4.44
C ASP A 286 -13.81 22.09 -5.75
N PRO A 287 -14.43 22.23 -6.95
CA PRO A 287 -13.75 21.95 -8.21
C PRO A 287 -12.50 22.80 -8.41
N LEU A 288 -11.51 22.20 -9.06
CA LEU A 288 -10.21 22.81 -9.34
C LEU A 288 -10.30 23.66 -10.62
N VAL A 289 -10.16 24.97 -10.51
CA VAL A 289 -10.23 25.93 -11.63
C VAL A 289 -9.05 26.89 -11.51
N TRP A 290 -8.00 26.65 -12.30
CA TRP A 290 -6.73 27.36 -12.23
C TRP A 290 -6.54 28.38 -13.37
N ASP A 291 -7.62 28.75 -14.07
CA ASP A 291 -7.61 29.81 -15.07
C ASP A 291 -7.19 31.15 -14.44
N GLY A 292 -6.20 31.83 -15.05
CA GLY A 292 -5.54 33.00 -14.46
C GLY A 292 -4.48 32.69 -13.39
N HIS A 293 -4.39 31.44 -12.93
CA HIS A 293 -3.43 30.96 -11.91
C HIS A 293 -2.44 29.90 -12.43
N THR A 294 -2.44 29.64 -13.74
CA THR A 294 -1.71 28.55 -14.42
C THR A 294 -0.23 28.49 -14.06
N VAL A 295 0.50 29.61 -14.10
CA VAL A 295 1.95 29.64 -13.81
C VAL A 295 2.28 29.20 -12.39
N SER A 296 1.48 29.59 -11.39
CA SER A 296 1.61 29.11 -10.02
C SER A 296 1.25 27.63 -9.88
N PHE A 297 0.15 27.21 -10.52
CA PHE A 297 -0.29 25.82 -10.51
C PHE A 297 0.76 24.87 -11.10
N ASP A 298 1.35 25.23 -12.24
CA ASP A 298 2.39 24.47 -12.93
C ASP A 298 3.67 24.40 -12.10
N HIS A 299 4.12 25.54 -11.54
CA HIS A 299 5.30 25.58 -10.65
C HIS A 299 5.12 24.67 -9.43
N HIS A 300 3.95 24.71 -8.78
CA HIS A 300 3.64 23.80 -7.67
C HIS A 300 3.58 22.33 -8.13
N THR A 301 3.07 22.06 -9.33
CA THR A 301 2.98 20.70 -9.89
C THR A 301 4.36 20.12 -10.18
N ILE A 302 5.27 20.91 -10.76
CA ILE A 302 6.66 20.52 -11.02
C ILE A 302 7.38 20.26 -9.70
N HIS A 303 7.29 21.20 -8.75
CA HIS A 303 7.95 21.06 -7.44
C HIS A 303 7.41 19.87 -6.65
N TRP A 304 6.10 19.60 -6.72
CA TRP A 304 5.49 18.41 -6.12
C TRP A 304 5.98 17.11 -6.74
N ARG A 305 6.01 17.01 -8.08
CA ARG A 305 6.53 15.83 -8.79
C ARG A 305 7.98 15.53 -8.42
N LEU A 306 8.84 16.54 -8.33
CA LEU A 306 10.25 16.38 -7.95
C LEU A 306 10.44 15.83 -6.52
N MET A 307 9.48 15.99 -5.61
CA MET A 307 9.50 15.36 -4.28
C MET A 307 9.02 13.89 -4.27
N HIS A 308 8.41 13.42 -5.34
CA HIS A 308 7.78 12.10 -5.47
C HIS A 308 8.41 11.25 -6.58
N GLU A 309 9.57 11.67 -7.10
CA GLU A 309 10.30 10.95 -8.14
C GLU A 309 11.28 9.96 -7.49
N LEU A 310 11.15 8.67 -7.85
CA LEU A 310 12.18 7.67 -7.61
C LEU A 310 13.16 7.67 -8.79
N PRO A 311 14.46 7.47 -8.58
CA PRO A 311 15.41 7.34 -9.67
C PRO A 311 15.25 5.97 -10.36
N ASN A 312 15.79 5.89 -11.59
CA ASN A 312 15.94 4.61 -12.29
C ASN A 312 16.84 3.65 -11.49
N PRO A 313 16.73 2.32 -11.71
CA PRO A 313 17.66 1.35 -11.14
C PRO A 313 19.13 1.70 -11.41
N VAL A 314 19.97 1.52 -10.40
CA VAL A 314 21.41 1.80 -10.43
C VAL A 314 22.15 0.47 -10.51
N HIS A 315 22.81 0.23 -11.63
CA HIS A 315 23.61 -0.99 -11.85
C HIS A 315 25.09 -0.73 -11.54
N VAL A 316 25.74 -1.66 -10.85
CA VAL A 316 27.12 -1.51 -10.36
C VAL A 316 27.93 -2.78 -10.64
N TRP A 317 28.81 -2.71 -11.63
CA TRP A 317 29.58 -3.85 -12.14
C TRP A 317 30.79 -4.17 -11.26
N PHE A 318 30.87 -5.38 -10.72
CA PHE A 318 32.03 -5.92 -10.02
C PHE A 318 32.83 -6.81 -10.98
N ASP A 319 33.60 -6.16 -11.86
CA ASP A 319 34.30 -6.75 -13.01
C ASP A 319 35.25 -7.89 -12.59
N GLU A 320 35.99 -7.69 -11.48
CA GLU A 320 36.87 -8.70 -10.87
C GLU A 320 36.14 -9.99 -10.45
N LEU A 321 34.82 -9.90 -10.27
CA LEU A 321 33.95 -11.02 -9.92
C LEU A 321 33.03 -11.44 -11.08
N ALA A 322 32.99 -10.72 -12.20
CA ALA A 322 32.00 -10.89 -13.26
C ALA A 322 30.55 -10.89 -12.75
N LEU A 323 30.25 -10.03 -11.76
CA LEU A 323 28.92 -9.84 -11.19
C LEU A 323 28.45 -8.40 -11.39
N THR A 324 27.15 -8.18 -11.35
CA THR A 324 26.52 -6.85 -11.27
C THR A 324 25.64 -6.78 -10.02
N VAL A 325 25.57 -5.61 -9.40
CA VAL A 325 24.60 -5.32 -8.33
C VAL A 325 23.61 -4.30 -8.84
N THR A 326 22.32 -4.64 -8.81
CA THR A 326 21.24 -3.73 -9.18
C THR A 326 20.59 -3.19 -7.92
N ILE A 327 20.52 -1.87 -7.78
CA ILE A 327 19.82 -1.18 -6.69
C ILE A 327 18.58 -0.50 -7.26
N TRP A 328 17.40 -0.71 -6.66
CA TRP A 328 16.17 -0.03 -7.04
C TRP A 328 15.34 0.36 -5.81
N PHE A 329 14.21 1.03 -6.06
CA PHE A 329 13.44 1.73 -5.05
C PHE A 329 11.95 1.46 -5.22
N ASP A 330 11.22 1.42 -4.10
CA ASP A 330 9.76 1.44 -4.08
C ASP A 330 9.23 2.40 -2.99
N PHE A 331 8.01 2.88 -3.16
CA PHE A 331 7.40 3.88 -2.30
C PHE A 331 7.08 3.30 -0.90
N CYS A 332 7.44 4.04 0.14
CA CYS A 332 6.92 3.78 1.48
C CYS A 332 5.57 4.48 1.64
N GLY A 333 4.52 3.87 1.09
CA GLY A 333 3.19 4.48 1.05
C GLY A 333 3.22 5.85 0.36
N HIS A 334 2.64 6.86 0.99
CA HIS A 334 2.69 8.25 0.52
C HIS A 334 3.83 9.10 1.12
N PHE A 335 4.84 8.51 1.79
CA PHE A 335 5.94 9.27 2.40
C PHE A 335 6.95 9.81 1.40
N THR A 336 7.30 11.09 1.56
CA THR A 336 8.35 11.78 0.77
C THR A 336 9.74 11.68 1.40
N ASN A 337 9.83 11.24 2.67
CA ASN A 337 11.10 11.08 3.40
C ASN A 337 11.38 9.66 3.92
N LYS A 338 10.66 8.67 3.38
CA LYS A 338 10.88 7.24 3.61
C LYS A 338 10.74 6.50 2.27
N VAL A 339 11.61 5.52 2.03
CA VAL A 339 11.64 4.76 0.77
C VAL A 339 12.10 3.32 1.05
N TYR A 340 11.56 2.33 0.34
CA TYR A 340 12.15 1.00 0.34
C TYR A 340 13.29 0.97 -0.66
N VAL A 341 14.46 0.51 -0.23
CA VAL A 341 15.62 0.27 -1.09
C VAL A 341 15.83 -1.23 -1.22
N PHE A 342 16.04 -1.67 -2.45
CA PHE A 342 16.27 -3.06 -2.81
C PHE A 342 17.66 -3.23 -3.42
N SER A 343 18.25 -4.41 -3.24
CA SER A 343 19.48 -4.82 -3.92
C SER A 343 19.48 -6.30 -4.27
N SER A 344 19.80 -6.63 -5.52
CA SER A 344 20.04 -7.99 -6.01
C SER A 344 21.43 -8.13 -6.62
N VAL A 345 21.90 -9.37 -6.74
CA VAL A 345 23.15 -9.72 -7.42
C VAL A 345 22.79 -10.50 -8.69
N GLY A 346 23.30 -10.04 -9.83
CA GLY A 346 23.19 -10.72 -11.11
C GLY A 346 24.56 -11.01 -11.72
N ASP A 347 24.59 -11.77 -12.81
CA ASP A 347 25.79 -11.96 -13.61
C ASP A 347 26.12 -10.71 -14.44
N LEU A 348 27.40 -10.47 -14.71
CA LEU A 348 27.84 -9.42 -15.62
C LEU A 348 27.64 -9.88 -17.07
N VAL A 349 26.54 -9.45 -17.69
CA VAL A 349 26.26 -9.68 -19.11
C VAL A 349 27.05 -8.68 -19.96
N ASP A 350 27.66 -9.17 -21.04
CA ASP A 350 28.33 -8.35 -22.06
C ASP A 350 27.29 -7.92 -23.12
N ASP A 351 27.30 -6.65 -23.54
CA ASP A 351 26.29 -6.00 -24.42
C ASP A 351 26.21 -6.59 -25.84
N THR A 352 26.94 -7.67 -26.12
CA THR A 352 27.08 -8.31 -27.44
C THR A 352 26.19 -9.54 -27.65
N THR A 353 25.44 -10.02 -26.64
CA THR A 353 24.47 -11.12 -26.79
C THR A 353 23.01 -10.68 -26.64
N GLU A 354 22.35 -10.40 -27.77
CA GLU A 354 20.90 -10.12 -27.86
C GLU A 354 20.04 -11.40 -27.66
N GLU A 355 20.13 -12.05 -26.50
CA GLU A 355 19.31 -13.23 -26.14
C GLU A 355 18.49 -12.95 -24.88
N PHE A 356 17.27 -12.44 -25.08
CA PHE A 356 16.28 -12.12 -24.03
C PHE A 356 15.47 -13.36 -23.58
N GLU A 357 16.11 -14.53 -23.43
CA GLU A 357 15.45 -15.79 -23.04
C GLU A 357 16.12 -16.42 -21.80
N ASP A 358 15.34 -16.60 -20.72
CA ASP A 358 15.49 -17.52 -19.58
C ASP A 358 16.92 -17.83 -19.05
N ARG A 359 17.81 -16.83 -19.01
CA ARG A 359 19.13 -16.95 -18.36
C ARG A 359 19.00 -16.94 -16.84
N ARG A 360 18.72 -18.11 -16.27
CA ARG A 360 18.90 -18.41 -14.83
C ARG A 360 20.26 -17.93 -14.35
N LEU A 361 20.27 -17.26 -13.20
CA LEU A 361 21.48 -16.78 -12.54
C LEU A 361 22.51 -17.89 -12.31
N SER A 362 23.78 -17.57 -12.48
CA SER A 362 24.87 -18.51 -12.23
C SER A 362 24.96 -18.88 -10.74
N GLU A 363 25.57 -20.02 -10.45
CA GLU A 363 25.95 -20.42 -9.09
C GLU A 363 26.80 -19.34 -8.39
N LYS A 364 27.52 -18.50 -9.15
CA LYS A 364 28.28 -17.37 -8.60
C LYS A 364 27.37 -16.21 -8.20
N ALA A 365 26.38 -15.83 -9.01
CA ALA A 365 25.42 -14.79 -8.63
C ALA A 365 24.56 -15.25 -7.44
N LEU A 366 24.05 -16.49 -7.47
CA LEU A 366 23.23 -17.09 -6.41
C LEU A 366 23.99 -17.30 -5.08
N SER A 367 25.33 -17.40 -5.10
CA SER A 367 26.16 -17.52 -3.90
C SER A 367 26.62 -16.19 -3.31
N HIS A 368 26.07 -15.05 -3.77
CA HIS A 368 26.42 -13.72 -3.27
C HIS A 368 25.19 -12.88 -2.93
N ILE A 369 25.33 -12.01 -1.91
CA ILE A 369 24.29 -11.06 -1.49
C ILE A 369 24.91 -9.66 -1.34
N ALA A 370 24.26 -8.65 -1.92
CA ALA A 370 24.68 -7.25 -1.84
C ALA A 370 23.98 -6.52 -0.69
N TYR A 371 24.68 -6.31 0.42
CA TYR A 371 24.21 -5.49 1.54
C TYR A 371 24.48 -4.01 1.25
N LEU A 372 23.58 -3.12 1.69
CA LEU A 372 23.70 -1.67 1.48
C LEU A 372 23.91 -0.94 2.82
N SER A 373 25.02 -0.24 2.95
CA SER A 373 25.31 0.63 4.10
C SER A 373 25.14 2.11 3.75
N PHE A 374 24.50 2.89 4.62
CA PHE A 374 24.14 4.29 4.39
C PHE A 374 24.81 5.25 5.39
N PRO A 375 24.97 6.55 5.05
CA PRO A 375 25.50 7.57 5.96
C PRO A 375 24.66 7.70 7.25
N PRO A 376 25.29 7.97 8.41
CA PRO A 376 24.64 7.95 9.73
C PRO A 376 23.65 9.09 10.00
N GLU A 377 23.52 10.08 9.10
CA GLU A 377 22.41 11.03 9.12
C GLU A 377 21.06 10.42 8.68
N LEU A 378 21.09 9.27 8.00
CA LEU A 378 19.93 8.49 7.58
C LEU A 378 19.70 7.31 8.54
N ASP A 379 18.48 6.77 8.53
CA ASP A 379 18.12 5.60 9.34
C ASP A 379 17.68 4.46 8.42
N ALA A 380 18.38 3.33 8.48
CA ALA A 380 18.12 2.16 7.65
C ALA A 380 17.62 1.01 8.53
N SER A 381 16.45 0.47 8.23
CA SER A 381 15.94 -0.70 8.93
C SER A 381 16.86 -1.91 8.74
N LYS A 382 16.74 -2.88 9.63
CA LYS A 382 17.26 -4.23 9.38
C LYS A 382 16.76 -4.72 8.02
N GLU A 383 17.64 -5.39 7.30
CA GLU A 383 17.42 -5.95 5.97
C GLU A 383 16.47 -7.16 6.05
N ARG A 384 15.57 -7.26 5.08
CA ARG A 384 14.68 -8.39 4.85
C ARG A 384 15.13 -9.12 3.59
N LEU A 385 15.28 -10.43 3.67
CA LEU A 385 15.49 -11.28 2.51
C LEU A 385 14.17 -11.40 1.73
N VAL A 386 14.26 -11.22 0.42
CA VAL A 386 13.19 -11.47 -0.54
C VAL A 386 13.76 -12.45 -1.56
N SER A 387 13.35 -13.71 -1.47
CA SER A 387 13.72 -14.75 -2.42
C SER A 387 12.65 -14.88 -3.48
N ASP A 388 13.06 -14.85 -4.74
CA ASP A 388 12.28 -15.26 -5.90
C ASP A 388 12.98 -16.47 -6.53
N ASP A 389 12.21 -17.45 -7.02
CA ASP A 389 12.76 -18.71 -7.54
C ASP A 389 13.41 -18.54 -8.93
N ASP A 390 13.09 -17.47 -9.67
CA ASP A 390 13.66 -17.12 -10.97
C ASP A 390 14.63 -15.92 -10.87
N GLU A 391 14.33 -14.89 -10.06
CA GLU A 391 15.20 -13.70 -9.88
C GLU A 391 16.25 -13.83 -8.74
N GLY A 392 16.20 -14.88 -7.92
CA GLY A 392 17.18 -15.16 -6.87
C GLY A 392 16.97 -14.38 -5.57
N VAL A 393 18.07 -14.06 -4.86
CA VAL A 393 18.00 -13.45 -3.52
C VAL A 393 18.23 -11.94 -3.57
N SER A 394 17.17 -11.20 -3.28
CA SER A 394 17.20 -9.75 -3.06
C SER A 394 17.19 -9.41 -1.57
N LEU A 395 17.81 -8.29 -1.20
CA LEU A 395 17.58 -7.63 0.08
C LEU A 395 16.64 -6.43 -0.08
N CYS A 396 15.81 -6.19 0.93
CA CYS A 396 14.91 -5.04 1.04
C CYS A 396 15.07 -4.39 2.42
N LEU A 397 15.32 -3.07 2.46
CA LEU A 397 15.33 -2.28 3.69
C LEU A 397 14.51 -1.00 3.55
N LEU A 398 14.03 -0.46 4.66
CA LEU A 398 13.37 0.84 4.72
C LEU A 398 14.42 1.91 5.08
N LEU A 399 14.67 2.84 4.16
CA LEU A 399 15.53 3.99 4.39
C LEU A 399 14.66 5.21 4.76
N SER A 400 14.96 5.82 5.91
CA SER A 400 14.18 6.87 6.55
C SER A 400 15.01 8.12 6.84
N HIS A 401 14.30 9.23 7.10
CA HIS A 401 14.85 10.56 7.37
C HIS A 401 15.57 11.22 6.19
N LEU A 402 15.12 10.95 4.95
CA LEU A 402 15.76 11.47 3.72
C LEU A 402 15.95 12.99 3.71
N GLN A 403 15.13 13.76 4.44
CA GLN A 403 15.27 15.23 4.61
C GLN A 403 16.62 15.67 5.22
N ARG A 404 17.39 14.74 5.81
CA ARG A 404 18.70 15.00 6.42
C ARG A 404 19.85 14.89 5.41
N SER A 405 19.59 14.35 4.21
CA SER A 405 20.57 14.33 3.13
C SER A 405 20.96 15.75 2.70
N LYS A 406 22.20 15.93 2.29
CA LYS A 406 22.76 17.19 1.78
C LYS A 406 22.87 17.18 0.26
N GLY A 407 21.81 16.72 -0.40
CA GLY A 407 21.72 16.51 -1.85
C GLY A 407 21.55 15.03 -2.21
N GLU A 408 22.24 14.59 -3.25
CA GLU A 408 22.24 13.20 -3.73
C GLU A 408 22.65 12.21 -2.64
N LEU A 409 21.97 11.06 -2.62
CA LEU A 409 22.27 9.96 -1.73
C LEU A 409 23.47 9.15 -2.24
N ARG A 410 24.16 8.51 -1.29
CA ARG A 410 25.19 7.51 -1.54
C ARG A 410 24.99 6.31 -0.63
N CYS A 411 25.46 5.16 -1.07
CA CYS A 411 25.60 3.98 -0.23
C CYS A 411 26.92 3.26 -0.50
N THR A 412 27.33 2.44 0.46
CA THR A 412 28.42 1.48 0.30
C THR A 412 27.81 0.10 0.12
N ILE A 413 28.01 -0.50 -1.05
CA ILE A 413 27.69 -1.89 -1.32
C ILE A 413 28.74 -2.76 -0.64
N LEU A 414 28.28 -3.71 0.17
CA LEU A 414 29.08 -4.76 0.80
C LEU A 414 28.62 -6.10 0.23
N LEU A 415 29.33 -6.59 -0.79
CA LEU A 415 29.03 -7.86 -1.42
C LEU A 415 29.61 -8.99 -0.58
N ARG A 416 28.76 -9.91 -0.11
CA ARG A 416 29.14 -11.04 0.74
C ARG A 416 28.88 -12.37 0.05
N SER A 417 29.70 -13.39 0.34
CA SER A 417 29.36 -14.76 -0.02
C SER A 417 28.32 -15.32 0.95
N THR A 418 27.36 -16.11 0.45
CA THR A 418 26.40 -16.84 1.29
C THR A 418 27.02 -18.03 2.02
N VAL A 419 28.16 -18.54 1.53
CA VAL A 419 28.87 -19.70 2.09
C VAL A 419 29.71 -19.29 3.31
N ASP A 420 30.62 -18.34 3.13
CA ASP A 420 31.57 -17.92 4.16
C ASP A 420 31.10 -16.72 5.00
N GLN A 421 30.02 -16.04 4.59
CA GLN A 421 29.49 -14.78 5.16
C GLN A 421 30.43 -13.57 5.16
N GLU A 422 31.68 -13.74 4.74
CA GLU A 422 32.68 -12.68 4.57
C GLU A 422 32.36 -11.72 3.42
N VAL A 423 32.85 -10.49 3.53
CA VAL A 423 32.73 -9.45 2.48
C VAL A 423 33.81 -9.69 1.43
N VAL A 424 33.41 -10.11 0.23
CA VAL A 424 34.31 -10.40 -0.89
C VAL A 424 34.67 -9.15 -1.69
N ALA A 425 33.79 -8.14 -1.71
CA ALA A 425 34.04 -6.87 -2.38
C ALA A 425 33.23 -5.72 -1.75
N THR A 426 33.73 -4.49 -1.89
CA THR A 426 33.11 -3.27 -1.35
C THR A 426 33.20 -2.14 -2.36
N ARG A 427 32.14 -1.35 -2.53
CA ARG A 427 32.15 -0.16 -3.41
C ARG A 427 31.20 0.94 -2.93
N GLU A 428 31.67 2.19 -2.85
CA GLU A 428 30.79 3.37 -2.68
C GLU A 428 30.16 3.73 -4.03
N VAL A 429 28.86 4.04 -4.04
CA VAL A 429 28.13 4.48 -5.24
C VAL A 429 27.19 5.63 -4.89
N GLY A 430 27.07 6.61 -5.81
CA GLY A 430 26.03 7.62 -5.77
C GLY A 430 24.76 7.09 -6.41
N ILE A 431 23.64 7.13 -5.68
CA ILE A 431 22.33 6.65 -6.14
C ILE A 431 21.39 7.80 -6.55
N GLY A 432 21.96 9.00 -6.73
CA GLY A 432 21.25 10.21 -7.15
C GLY A 432 20.29 10.75 -6.08
N HIS A 433 19.35 11.59 -6.51
CA HIS A 433 18.30 12.09 -5.64
C HIS A 433 17.07 11.18 -5.63
N VAL A 434 16.65 10.76 -4.43
CA VAL A 434 15.41 10.02 -4.15
C VAL A 434 14.43 10.93 -3.40
N LEU A 435 13.19 11.04 -3.89
CA LEU A 435 12.09 11.78 -3.23
C LEU A 435 12.50 13.20 -2.76
N ILE A 436 12.22 13.57 -1.50
CA ILE A 436 12.46 14.93 -0.99
C ILE A 436 13.92 15.42 -1.05
N THR A 437 14.90 14.53 -1.25
CA THR A 437 16.32 14.92 -1.36
C THR A 437 16.61 15.87 -2.53
N ARG A 438 15.71 16.01 -3.51
CA ARG A 438 15.78 17.05 -4.56
C ARG A 438 15.59 18.48 -4.05
N ILE A 439 15.08 18.67 -2.83
CA ILE A 439 15.01 19.97 -2.17
C ILE A 439 16.26 20.18 -1.32
N GLU A 440 16.94 21.31 -1.53
CA GLU A 440 18.01 21.78 -0.65
C GLU A 440 17.45 22.20 0.71
N MET A 441 17.20 21.24 1.60
CA MET A 441 16.58 21.50 2.90
C MET A 441 17.50 22.16 3.94
N LEU A 442 18.79 22.33 3.62
CA LEU A 442 19.81 22.89 4.52
C LEU A 442 20.80 23.81 3.76
N LYS A 443 20.55 25.12 3.82
CA LYS A 443 21.49 26.22 3.57
C LYS A 443 21.25 27.34 4.57
#